data_AF-A0A8C7DR94-F1
#
_entry.id   AF-A0A8C7DR94-F1
#
_cell.length_a   1.000
_cell.length_b   1.000
_cell.length_c   1.000
_cell.angle_alpha   90.00
_cell.angle_beta   90.00
_cell.angle_gamma   90.00
#
_symmetry.space_group_name_H-M   'P 1'
#
loop_
_entity.id
_entity.type
_entity.pdbx_description
1 polymer ?
#
loop_
_entity_poly.entity_id
_entity_poly.type
_entity_poly.pdbx_seq_one_letter_code
_entity_poly.pdbx_strand_id
1 'polypeptide(L)'
;PEWHSCLRHCITVLEAISQSHRCCFCHSPIVSHMVIEEVNSIQDNLDIERTCRQSVEALASKLNRQNCSLKRKSMLYLAHLGPETIAEIGLEDEEEEEESVDTQVEKECFSAHCRSTITELKKKLELTLEEKKQATIDHEATREELSDIREELLKEKHDNMVLIAETVRQKKLLAKYNRGQREYEALQENLDLEKELRAEAEIFAREMLVEQKKLNRQSQILLKSSSPSEALQAALTDVTRLTQALESQRLVHQQQMKGIEEQLRGSELHKEVLALQRKLELLAEEKREHEERCSTAKVEAKDLKFTVEELQKKLQALSNPPPAQAPPPPPPPPPPPPPAPLTNPLGQQAVDEMMQRIKRGVHLRPVGQRERVPSNSAIQELKGILVMEPFNNSSSPF
;
A
#
# COMPACT_ATOMS: atom_id res chain seq x y z
N PRO A 1 -7.67 48.13 18.73
CA PRO A 1 -8.34 47.57 17.51
C PRO A 1 -7.34 47.18 16.41
N GLU A 2 -6.44 48.09 16.02
CA GLU A 2 -5.48 47.89 14.92
C GLU A 2 -4.40 46.83 15.23
N TRP A 3 -3.91 46.79 16.47
CA TRP A 3 -2.92 45.80 16.93
C TRP A 3 -3.42 44.34 16.84
N HIS A 4 -4.70 44.08 17.11
CA HIS A 4 -5.28 42.75 16.98
C HIS A 4 -5.46 42.30 15.52
N SER A 5 -5.63 43.25 14.60
CA SER A 5 -5.68 42.96 13.16
C SER A 5 -4.29 42.60 12.64
N CYS A 6 -3.26 43.32 13.09
CA CYS A 6 -1.88 43.06 12.73
C CYS A 6 -1.41 41.69 13.25
N LEU A 7 -1.75 41.33 14.50
CA LEU A 7 -1.41 40.03 15.07
C LEU A 7 -2.08 38.87 14.32
N ARG A 8 -3.36 39.02 13.95
CA ARG A 8 -4.06 38.02 13.13
C ARG A 8 -3.41 37.85 11.77
N HIS A 9 -3.02 38.94 11.12
CA HIS A 9 -2.36 38.88 9.82
C HIS A 9 -1.00 38.17 9.92
N CYS A 10 -0.20 38.46 10.96
CA CYS A 10 1.06 37.75 11.21
C CYS A 10 0.85 36.25 11.46
N ILE A 11 -0.17 35.86 12.23
CA ILE A 11 -0.48 34.43 12.47
C ILE A 11 -0.86 33.73 11.17
N THR A 12 -1.73 34.34 10.35
CA THR A 12 -2.14 33.75 9.06
C THR A 12 -0.96 33.61 8.09
N VAL A 13 -0.04 34.58 8.06
CA VAL A 13 1.18 34.48 7.24
C VAL A 13 2.10 33.37 7.76
N LEU A 14 2.27 33.21 9.08
CA LEU A 14 3.07 32.14 9.66
C LEU A 14 2.45 30.75 9.42
N GLU A 15 1.12 30.63 9.48
CA GLU A 15 0.41 29.39 9.13
C GLU A 15 0.59 29.05 7.65
N ALA A 16 0.46 30.03 6.74
CA ALA A 16 0.67 29.83 5.31
C ALA A 16 2.12 29.38 4.99
N ILE A 17 3.12 29.97 5.67
CA ILE A 17 4.52 29.56 5.53
C ILE A 17 4.74 28.14 6.07
N SER A 18 4.15 27.80 7.22
CA SER A 18 4.23 26.45 7.81
C SER A 18 3.59 25.39 6.91
N GLN A 19 2.46 25.72 6.29
CA GLN A 19 1.72 24.83 5.40
C GLN A 19 2.44 24.62 4.06
N SER A 20 3.07 25.69 3.53
CA SER A 20 3.96 25.61 2.36
C SER A 20 5.20 24.74 2.64
N HIS A 21 5.86 24.94 3.79
CA HIS A 21 6.99 24.11 4.21
C HIS A 21 6.61 22.63 4.38
N ARG A 22 5.44 22.33 4.96
CA ARG A 22 4.93 20.96 5.04
C ARG A 22 4.71 20.36 3.66
N CYS A 23 4.08 21.10 2.73
CA CYS A 23 3.81 20.60 1.37
C CYS A 23 5.10 20.26 0.60
N CYS A 24 6.14 21.11 0.69
CA CYS A 24 7.46 20.85 0.11
C CYS A 24 8.16 19.63 0.73
N PHE A 25 8.02 19.44 2.06
CA PHE A 25 8.61 18.30 2.77
C PHE A 25 7.89 16.97 2.46
N CYS A 26 6.60 17.01 2.08
CA CYS A 26 5.84 15.84 1.64
C CYS A 26 6.14 15.43 0.20
N HIS A 27 6.38 16.39 -0.70
CA HIS A 27 6.63 16.14 -2.12
C HIS A 27 8.08 15.75 -2.41
N SER A 28 9.05 16.28 -1.65
CA SER A 28 10.48 15.99 -1.86
C SER A 28 10.85 14.49 -1.79
N PRO A 29 10.33 13.68 -0.84
CA PRO A 29 10.61 12.23 -0.79
C PRO A 29 9.99 11.46 -1.96
N ILE A 30 8.81 11.88 -2.45
CA ILE A 30 8.10 11.21 -3.54
C ILE A 30 8.83 11.48 -4.87
N VAL A 31 9.20 12.74 -5.10
CA VAL A 31 9.99 13.12 -6.28
C VAL A 31 11.37 12.46 -6.23
N SER A 32 12.02 12.42 -5.06
CA SER A 32 13.30 11.73 -4.90
C SER A 32 13.20 10.22 -5.14
N HIS A 33 12.12 9.56 -4.72
CA HIS A 33 11.91 8.14 -4.97
C HIS A 33 11.71 7.86 -6.48
N MET A 34 10.89 8.66 -7.15
CA MET A 34 10.66 8.53 -8.59
C MET A 34 11.96 8.73 -9.39
N VAL A 35 12.78 9.73 -9.04
CA VAL A 35 14.07 9.95 -9.70
C VAL A 35 15.02 8.78 -9.47
N ILE A 36 15.03 8.19 -8.28
CA ILE A 36 15.86 7.00 -7.99
C ILE A 36 15.38 5.79 -8.81
N GLU A 37 14.07 5.58 -8.93
CA GLU A 37 13.50 4.50 -9.75
C GLU A 37 13.82 4.68 -11.25
N GLU A 38 13.70 5.90 -11.78
CA GLU A 38 14.07 6.19 -13.17
C GLU A 38 15.56 5.97 -13.42
N VAL A 39 16.43 6.42 -12.50
CA VAL A 39 17.89 6.18 -12.61
C VAL A 39 18.21 4.69 -12.57
N ASN A 40 17.56 3.93 -11.68
CA ASN A 40 17.74 2.49 -11.61
C ASN A 40 17.27 1.79 -12.89
N SER A 41 16.11 2.18 -13.43
CA SER A 41 15.60 1.63 -14.69
C SER A 41 16.52 1.95 -15.88
N ILE A 42 17.10 3.15 -15.93
CA ILE A 42 18.08 3.51 -16.96
C ILE A 42 19.36 2.68 -16.81
N GLN A 43 19.82 2.47 -15.57
CA GLN A 43 21.00 1.68 -15.28
C GLN A 43 20.82 0.20 -15.69
N ASP A 44 19.66 -0.39 -15.37
CA ASP A 44 19.31 -1.76 -15.77
C ASP A 44 19.27 -1.90 -17.30
N ASN A 45 18.64 -0.95 -17.99
CA ASN A 45 18.59 -0.94 -19.45
C ASN A 45 19.98 -0.83 -20.09
N LEU A 46 20.87 -0.01 -19.53
CA LEU A 46 22.26 0.10 -19.99
C LEU A 46 23.05 -1.19 -19.79
N ASP A 47 22.81 -1.90 -18.70
CA ASP A 47 23.50 -3.16 -18.41
C ASP A 47 22.97 -4.30 -19.32
N ILE A 48 21.68 -4.31 -19.64
CA ILE A 48 21.10 -5.19 -20.66
C ILE A 48 21.71 -4.88 -22.04
N GLU A 49 21.76 -3.62 -22.45
CA GLU A 49 22.34 -3.24 -23.75
C GLU A 49 23.83 -3.63 -23.84
N ARG A 50 24.59 -3.41 -22.75
CA ARG A 50 26.01 -3.78 -22.69
C ARG A 50 26.20 -5.28 -22.85
N THR A 51 25.42 -6.09 -22.14
CA THR A 51 25.53 -7.56 -22.20
C THR A 51 25.09 -8.11 -23.56
N CYS A 52 24.02 -7.57 -24.16
CA CYS A 52 23.62 -7.90 -25.52
C CYS A 52 24.71 -7.58 -26.54
N ARG A 53 25.31 -6.39 -26.48
CA ARG A 53 26.40 -5.99 -27.38
C ARG A 53 27.60 -6.91 -27.27
N GLN A 54 28.05 -7.20 -26.04
CA GLN A 54 29.17 -8.10 -25.79
C GLN A 54 28.90 -9.51 -26.32
N SER A 55 27.67 -10.02 -26.18
CA SER A 55 27.27 -11.33 -26.70
C SER A 55 27.32 -11.36 -28.24
N VAL A 56 26.81 -10.31 -28.90
CA VAL A 56 26.87 -10.19 -30.37
C VAL A 56 28.30 -10.07 -30.87
N GLU A 57 29.17 -9.29 -30.22
CA GLU A 57 30.58 -9.16 -30.57
C GLU A 57 31.34 -10.49 -30.43
N ALA A 58 31.03 -11.27 -29.38
CA ALA A 58 31.58 -12.60 -29.18
C ALA A 58 31.13 -13.58 -30.28
N LEU A 59 29.85 -13.55 -30.65
CA LEU A 59 29.30 -14.35 -31.74
C LEU A 59 29.91 -13.97 -33.10
N ALA A 60 30.01 -12.68 -33.41
CA ALA A 60 30.65 -12.19 -34.63
C ALA A 60 32.12 -12.62 -34.71
N SER A 61 32.86 -12.53 -33.60
CA SER A 61 34.25 -12.98 -33.50
C SER A 61 34.37 -14.50 -33.70
N LYS A 62 33.46 -15.29 -33.13
CA LYS A 62 33.41 -16.75 -33.32
C LYS A 62 33.11 -17.11 -34.77
N LEU A 63 32.12 -16.45 -35.39
CA LEU A 63 31.76 -16.64 -36.80
C LEU A 63 32.95 -16.30 -37.71
N ASN A 64 33.63 -15.18 -37.47
CA ASN A 64 34.79 -14.77 -38.26
C ASN A 64 35.95 -15.79 -38.14
N ARG A 65 36.22 -16.31 -36.92
CA ARG A 65 37.22 -17.38 -36.73
C ARG A 65 36.85 -18.65 -37.49
N GLN A 66 35.58 -19.05 -37.43
CA GLN A 66 35.08 -20.20 -38.17
C GLN A 66 35.19 -19.98 -39.68
N ASN A 67 34.81 -18.80 -40.19
CA ASN A 67 34.92 -18.44 -41.61
C ASN A 67 36.38 -18.44 -42.08
N CYS A 68 37.31 -17.90 -41.30
CA CYS A 68 38.75 -17.97 -41.59
C CYS A 68 39.29 -19.41 -41.55
N SER A 69 38.76 -20.27 -40.68
CA SER A 69 39.13 -21.70 -40.65
C SER A 69 38.59 -22.42 -41.89
N LEU A 70 37.31 -22.23 -42.21
CA LEU A 70 36.63 -22.77 -43.39
C LEU A 70 37.32 -22.30 -44.68
N LYS A 71 37.62 -21.02 -44.82
CA LYS A 71 38.34 -20.48 -45.99
C LYS A 71 39.72 -21.12 -46.16
N ARG A 72 40.46 -21.34 -45.06
CA ARG A 72 41.75 -22.04 -45.10
C ARG A 72 41.59 -23.50 -45.51
N LYS A 73 40.60 -24.21 -44.96
CA LYS A 73 40.31 -25.61 -45.33
C LYS A 73 39.84 -25.74 -46.77
N SER A 74 38.90 -24.90 -47.19
CA SER A 74 38.38 -24.83 -48.56
C SER A 74 39.49 -24.53 -49.56
N MET A 75 40.38 -23.58 -49.25
CA MET A 75 41.57 -23.31 -50.07
C MET A 75 42.51 -24.52 -50.17
N LEU A 76 42.72 -25.25 -49.08
CA LEU A 76 43.53 -26.48 -49.08
C LEU A 76 42.90 -27.56 -49.96
N TYR A 77 41.59 -27.80 -49.83
CA TYR A 77 40.89 -28.77 -50.67
C TYR A 77 40.87 -28.34 -52.14
N LEU A 78 40.64 -27.06 -52.43
CA LEU A 78 40.66 -26.54 -53.79
C LEU A 78 42.03 -26.68 -54.46
N ALA A 79 43.12 -26.61 -53.70
CA ALA A 79 44.47 -26.87 -54.21
C ALA A 79 44.73 -28.36 -54.54
N HIS A 80 43.92 -29.28 -53.99
CA HIS A 80 44.00 -30.71 -54.25
C HIS A 80 42.99 -31.20 -55.30
N LEU A 81 42.07 -30.35 -55.75
CA LEU A 81 41.09 -30.66 -56.80
C LEU A 81 41.63 -30.19 -58.17
N GLY A 82 41.54 -31.05 -59.18
CA GLY A 82 41.91 -30.69 -60.55
C GLY A 82 40.86 -29.77 -61.21
N PRO A 83 41.21 -29.02 -62.26
CA PRO A 83 40.28 -28.13 -62.96
C PRO A 83 39.04 -28.85 -63.53
N GLU A 84 39.13 -30.17 -63.79
CA GLU A 84 38.00 -31.01 -64.22
C GLU A 84 36.98 -31.25 -63.10
N THR A 85 37.43 -31.52 -61.86
CA THR A 85 36.53 -31.73 -60.70
C THR A 85 35.86 -30.44 -60.22
N ILE A 86 36.48 -29.28 -60.47
CA ILE A 86 35.91 -27.97 -60.13
C ILE A 86 34.78 -27.58 -61.10
N ALA A 87 34.84 -28.03 -62.36
CA ALA A 87 33.79 -27.79 -63.36
C ALA A 87 32.52 -28.65 -63.12
N GLU A 88 32.66 -29.84 -62.52
CA GLU A 88 31.53 -30.73 -62.16
C GLU A 88 30.69 -30.22 -60.98
N ILE A 89 31.17 -29.26 -60.18
CA ILE A 89 30.43 -28.67 -59.04
C ILE A 89 29.65 -27.41 -59.48
N GLY A 90 29.43 -27.24 -60.79
CA GLY A 90 28.45 -26.29 -61.29
C GLY A 90 27.05 -26.73 -60.85
N LEU A 91 26.57 -26.18 -59.74
CA LEU A 91 25.19 -26.34 -59.29
C LEU A 91 24.28 -25.62 -60.29
N GLU A 92 23.80 -26.36 -61.29
CA GLU A 92 22.48 -26.08 -61.87
C GLU A 92 21.45 -26.44 -60.78
N ASP A 93 20.60 -25.46 -60.44
CA ASP A 93 19.48 -25.66 -59.52
C ASP A 93 18.50 -26.67 -60.15
N GLU A 94 18.65 -27.96 -59.82
CA GLU A 94 17.62 -28.95 -60.09
C GLU A 94 16.86 -29.29 -58.81
N GLU A 95 15.54 -29.12 -58.93
CA GLU A 95 14.51 -29.38 -57.95
C GLU A 95 14.46 -30.87 -57.56
N GLU A 96 13.90 -31.11 -56.37
CA GLU A 96 13.64 -32.40 -55.72
C GLU A 96 13.29 -33.57 -56.67
N GLU A 97 14.02 -34.68 -56.57
CA GLU A 97 13.45 -36.02 -56.75
C GLU A 97 14.07 -37.01 -55.74
N GLU A 98 13.26 -37.47 -54.79
CA GLU A 98 13.51 -38.70 -54.06
C GLU A 98 13.24 -39.88 -55.02
N GLU A 99 14.27 -40.59 -55.45
CA GLU A 99 14.14 -41.98 -55.90
C GLU A 99 14.99 -42.92 -55.05
N SER A 100 14.30 -43.81 -54.35
CA SER A 100 14.85 -45.01 -53.74
C SER A 100 15.36 -45.96 -54.82
N VAL A 101 16.67 -46.15 -54.91
CA VAL A 101 17.28 -47.24 -55.68
C VAL A 101 18.03 -48.17 -54.74
N ASP A 102 17.35 -49.27 -54.41
CA ASP A 102 17.95 -50.47 -53.84
C ASP A 102 18.89 -51.06 -54.90
N THR A 103 20.19 -51.15 -54.62
CA THR A 103 21.13 -51.88 -55.49
C THR A 103 22.15 -52.62 -54.64
N GLN A 104 21.87 -53.90 -54.45
CA GLN A 104 22.81 -54.93 -54.04
C GLN A 104 24.01 -54.96 -55.00
N VAL A 105 25.20 -54.60 -54.49
CA VAL A 105 26.48 -55.09 -55.04
C VAL A 105 27.45 -55.34 -53.87
N GLU A 106 27.30 -56.48 -53.19
CA GLU A 106 28.40 -57.08 -52.44
C GLU A 106 29.40 -57.69 -53.45
N LYS A 107 30.36 -56.88 -53.89
CA LYS A 107 31.54 -57.38 -54.60
C LYS A 107 32.55 -57.85 -53.55
N GLU A 108 32.55 -59.16 -53.26
CA GLU A 108 33.50 -59.79 -52.33
C GLU A 108 34.95 -59.51 -52.77
N CYS A 109 35.68 -58.70 -51.99
CA CYS A 109 37.14 -58.62 -52.10
C CYS A 109 37.75 -59.90 -51.51
N PHE A 110 38.17 -60.85 -52.36
CA PHE A 110 38.74 -62.16 -51.98
C PHE A 110 40.12 -62.12 -51.32
N SER A 111 40.71 -60.94 -51.11
CA SER A 111 41.96 -60.82 -50.35
C SER A 111 41.67 -61.07 -48.87
N ALA A 112 42.35 -62.04 -48.25
CA ALA A 112 42.26 -62.30 -46.80
C ALA A 112 42.50 -61.03 -45.96
N HIS A 113 43.32 -60.11 -46.49
CA HIS A 113 43.56 -58.79 -45.90
C HIS A 113 42.31 -57.90 -45.93
N CYS A 114 41.60 -57.79 -47.07
CA CYS A 114 40.32 -57.07 -47.16
C CYS A 114 39.31 -57.57 -46.13
N ARG A 115 39.15 -58.90 -46.03
CA ARG A 115 38.18 -59.52 -45.11
C ARG A 115 38.52 -59.23 -43.65
N SER A 116 39.81 -59.32 -43.27
CA SER A 116 40.29 -58.97 -41.92
C SER A 116 40.02 -57.49 -41.59
N THR A 117 40.35 -56.58 -42.50
CA THR A 117 40.15 -55.13 -42.30
C THR A 117 38.67 -54.78 -42.17
N ILE A 118 37.79 -55.39 -42.98
CA ILE A 118 36.34 -55.20 -42.86
C ILE A 118 35.83 -55.69 -41.49
N THR A 119 36.28 -56.85 -41.02
CA THR A 119 35.88 -57.35 -39.68
C THR A 119 36.37 -56.46 -38.54
N GLU A 120 37.59 -55.93 -38.64
CA GLU A 120 38.14 -55.02 -37.64
C GLU A 120 37.40 -53.68 -37.62
N LEU A 121 37.09 -53.12 -38.79
CA LEU A 121 36.30 -51.90 -38.91
C LEU A 121 34.87 -52.08 -38.39
N LYS A 122 34.24 -53.23 -38.65
CA LYS A 122 32.92 -53.57 -38.07
C LYS A 122 32.97 -53.61 -36.55
N LYS A 123 33.99 -54.26 -35.96
CA LYS A 123 34.16 -54.29 -34.50
C LYS A 123 34.41 -52.89 -33.91
N LYS A 124 35.22 -52.06 -34.58
CA LYS A 124 35.46 -50.66 -34.19
C LYS A 124 34.17 -49.84 -34.26
N LEU A 125 33.38 -50.00 -35.32
CA LEU A 125 32.09 -49.34 -35.46
C LEU A 125 31.12 -49.73 -34.34
N GLU A 126 31.05 -51.02 -34.00
CA GLU A 126 30.20 -51.53 -32.92
C GLU A 126 30.63 -50.99 -31.54
N LEU A 127 31.94 -50.97 -31.26
CA LEU A 127 32.48 -50.35 -30.04
C LEU A 127 32.15 -48.85 -29.97
N THR A 128 32.38 -48.10 -31.05
CA THR A 128 32.06 -46.67 -31.11
C THR A 128 30.57 -46.40 -30.99
N LEU A 129 29.70 -47.28 -31.50
CA LEU A 129 28.25 -47.17 -31.32
C LEU A 129 27.86 -47.36 -29.86
N GLU A 130 28.47 -48.31 -29.16
CA GLU A 130 28.18 -48.54 -27.74
C GLU A 130 28.71 -47.41 -26.86
N GLU A 131 29.92 -46.92 -27.13
CA GLU A 131 30.47 -45.71 -26.49
C GLU A 131 29.58 -44.48 -26.73
N LYS A 132 29.06 -44.31 -27.96
CA LYS A 132 28.13 -43.22 -28.28
C LYS A 132 26.82 -43.34 -27.49
N LYS A 133 26.24 -44.54 -27.37
CA LYS A 133 25.03 -44.76 -26.56
C LYS A 133 25.29 -44.43 -25.09
N GLN A 134 26.40 -44.93 -24.54
CA GLN A 134 26.78 -44.65 -23.16
C GLN A 134 26.97 -43.15 -22.93
N ALA A 135 27.70 -42.47 -23.81
CA ALA A 135 27.88 -41.02 -23.73
C ALA A 135 26.56 -40.24 -23.87
N THR A 136 25.58 -40.75 -24.61
CA THR A 136 24.25 -40.15 -24.73
C THR A 136 23.47 -40.27 -23.42
N ILE A 137 23.49 -41.44 -22.79
CA ILE A 137 22.87 -41.68 -21.48
C ILE A 137 23.49 -40.77 -20.41
N ASP A 138 24.82 -40.70 -20.37
CA ASP A 138 25.53 -39.84 -19.41
C ASP A 138 25.22 -38.35 -19.66
N HIS A 139 25.09 -37.95 -20.93
CA HIS A 139 24.68 -36.59 -21.27
C HIS A 139 23.24 -36.30 -20.82
N GLU A 140 22.31 -37.22 -21.01
CA GLU A 140 20.93 -37.06 -20.57
C GLU A 140 20.83 -36.98 -19.04
N ALA A 141 21.54 -37.84 -18.31
CA ALA A 141 21.60 -37.83 -16.85
C ALA A 141 22.15 -36.49 -16.31
N THR A 142 23.28 -36.03 -16.84
CA THR A 142 23.86 -34.73 -16.43
C THR A 142 22.96 -33.54 -16.81
N ARG A 143 22.19 -33.65 -17.90
CA ARG A 143 21.22 -32.63 -18.30
C ARG A 143 20.04 -32.57 -17.33
N GLU A 144 19.57 -33.71 -16.83
CA GLU A 144 18.51 -33.79 -15.82
C GLU A 144 18.99 -33.20 -14.48
N GLU A 145 20.16 -33.61 -13.98
CA GLU A 145 20.77 -33.04 -12.77
C GLU A 145 20.93 -31.52 -12.86
N LEU A 146 21.36 -31.00 -14.01
CA LEU A 146 21.46 -29.55 -14.24
C LEU A 146 20.09 -28.86 -14.25
N SER A 147 19.03 -29.54 -14.67
CA SER A 147 17.66 -29.02 -14.62
C SER A 147 17.18 -28.92 -13.17
N ASP A 148 17.40 -29.96 -12.38
CA ASP A 148 16.99 -30.03 -10.97
C ASP A 148 17.69 -28.97 -10.12
N ILE A 149 19.01 -28.85 -10.25
CA ILE A 149 19.79 -27.82 -9.54
C ILE A 149 19.32 -26.41 -9.91
N ARG A 150 18.92 -26.18 -11.17
CA ARG A 150 18.38 -24.88 -11.59
C ARG A 150 17.03 -24.59 -10.94
N GLU A 151 16.16 -25.58 -10.82
CA GLU A 151 14.87 -25.42 -10.16
C GLU A 151 15.05 -25.14 -8.67
N GLU A 152 15.92 -25.89 -7.99
CA GLU A 152 16.26 -25.66 -6.58
C GLU A 152 16.85 -24.26 -6.38
N LEU A 153 17.75 -23.81 -7.26
CA LEU A 153 18.32 -22.47 -7.21
C LEU A 153 17.24 -21.38 -7.36
N LEU A 154 16.25 -21.60 -8.22
CA LEU A 154 15.13 -20.66 -8.39
C LEU A 154 14.24 -20.61 -7.14
N LYS A 155 13.98 -21.76 -6.51
CA LYS A 155 13.25 -21.83 -5.23
C LYS A 155 14.00 -21.09 -4.14
N GLU A 156 15.30 -21.37 -3.97
CA GLU A 156 16.14 -20.69 -2.97
C GLU A 156 16.21 -19.18 -3.20
N LYS A 157 16.31 -18.73 -4.46
CA LYS A 157 16.27 -17.29 -4.79
C LYS A 157 14.94 -16.64 -4.41
N HIS A 158 13.83 -17.34 -4.64
CA HIS A 158 12.52 -16.87 -4.24
C HIS A 158 12.39 -16.77 -2.72
N ASP A 159 12.81 -17.81 -2.00
CA ASP A 159 12.78 -17.84 -0.54
C ASP A 159 13.68 -16.76 0.07
N ASN A 160 14.86 -16.53 -0.51
CA ASN A 160 15.75 -15.45 -0.11
C ASN A 160 15.12 -14.06 -0.28
N MET A 161 14.41 -13.83 -1.40
CA MET A 161 13.68 -12.58 -1.63
C MET A 161 12.56 -12.38 -0.60
N VAL A 162 11.82 -13.43 -0.26
CA VAL A 162 10.79 -13.39 0.79
C VAL A 162 11.41 -13.09 2.15
N LEU A 163 12.53 -13.74 2.50
CA LEU A 163 13.27 -13.49 3.74
C LEU A 163 13.80 -12.05 3.84
N ILE A 164 14.31 -11.48 2.74
CA ILE A 164 14.74 -10.07 2.69
C ILE A 164 13.53 -9.15 2.93
N ALA A 165 12.40 -9.40 2.27
CA ALA A 165 11.19 -8.60 2.44
C ALA A 165 10.69 -8.64 3.90
N GLU A 166 10.67 -9.82 4.50
CA GLU A 166 10.28 -10.01 5.91
C GLU A 166 11.28 -9.34 6.86
N THR A 167 12.59 -9.42 6.58
CA THR A 167 13.63 -8.72 7.35
C THR A 167 13.42 -7.20 7.31
N VAL A 168 13.09 -6.64 6.15
CA VAL A 168 12.77 -5.21 6.01
C VAL A 168 11.50 -4.86 6.81
N ARG A 169 10.48 -5.71 6.77
CA ARG A 169 9.24 -5.53 7.55
C ARG A 169 9.53 -5.52 9.05
N GLN A 170 10.32 -6.46 9.53
CA GLN A 170 10.73 -6.55 10.94
C GLN A 170 11.55 -5.33 11.37
N LYS A 171 12.49 -4.86 10.55
CA LYS A 171 13.24 -3.61 10.82
C LYS A 171 12.33 -2.39 10.96
N LYS A 172 11.31 -2.26 10.10
CA LYS A 172 10.31 -1.18 10.20
C LYS A 172 9.51 -1.28 11.50
N LEU A 173 9.14 -2.48 11.92
CA LEU A 173 8.41 -2.70 13.17
C LEU A 173 9.26 -2.35 14.39
N LEU A 174 10.53 -2.78 14.41
CA LEU A 174 11.49 -2.43 15.45
C LEU A 174 11.70 -0.92 15.54
N ALA A 175 11.77 -0.21 14.41
CA ALA A 175 11.88 1.25 14.42
C ALA A 175 10.67 1.93 15.07
N LYS A 176 9.45 1.42 14.85
CA LYS A 176 8.23 1.92 15.52
C LYS A 176 8.27 1.65 17.02
N TYR A 177 8.66 0.44 17.42
CA TYR A 177 8.79 0.07 18.82
C TYR A 177 9.81 0.96 19.55
N ASN A 178 11.01 1.13 18.97
CA ASN A 178 12.07 1.97 19.53
C ASN A 178 11.68 3.45 19.60
N ARG A 179 10.78 3.91 18.72
CA ARG A 179 10.22 5.26 18.82
C ARG A 179 9.26 5.37 20.00
N GLY A 180 8.32 4.42 20.13
CA GLY A 180 7.40 4.38 21.27
C GLY A 180 8.13 4.25 22.61
N GLN A 181 9.20 3.46 22.67
CA GLN A 181 10.05 3.35 23.85
C GLN A 181 10.70 4.69 24.22
N ARG A 182 11.29 5.41 23.26
CA ARG A 182 11.88 6.74 23.53
C ARG A 182 10.84 7.78 23.95
N GLU A 183 9.65 7.76 23.36
CA GLU A 183 8.54 8.62 23.77
C GLU A 183 8.09 8.31 25.20
N TYR A 184 8.06 7.03 25.58
CA TYR A 184 7.78 6.60 26.95
C TYR A 184 8.85 7.05 27.94
N GLU A 185 10.14 6.88 27.61
CA GLU A 185 11.26 7.34 28.43
C GLU A 185 11.20 8.86 28.66
N ALA A 186 10.95 9.65 27.61
CA ALA A 186 10.80 11.09 27.73
C ALA A 186 9.58 11.52 28.57
N LEU A 187 8.45 10.80 28.45
CA LEU A 187 7.27 11.05 29.29
C LEU A 187 7.55 10.71 30.77
N GLN A 188 8.32 9.65 31.02
CA GLN A 188 8.72 9.25 32.36
C GLN A 188 9.59 10.33 33.02
N GLU A 189 10.59 10.85 32.30
CA GLU A 189 11.43 11.96 32.78
C GLU A 189 10.60 13.21 33.11
N ASN A 190 9.64 13.58 32.24
CA ASN A 190 8.75 14.71 32.47
C ASN A 190 7.86 14.51 33.71
N LEU A 191 7.35 13.30 33.91
CA LEU A 191 6.53 12.97 35.08
C LEU A 191 7.33 13.10 36.38
N ASP A 192 8.57 12.65 36.38
CA ASP A 192 9.42 12.71 37.57
C ASP A 192 9.79 14.17 37.90
N LEU A 193 10.09 14.98 36.89
CA LEU A 193 10.27 16.43 37.05
C LEU A 193 8.99 17.12 37.59
N GLU A 194 7.80 16.77 37.08
CA GLU A 194 6.53 17.34 37.57
C GLU A 194 6.32 17.01 39.06
N LYS A 195 6.62 15.78 39.49
CA LYS A 195 6.52 15.39 40.90
C LYS A 195 7.47 16.21 41.78
N GLU A 196 8.71 16.41 41.34
CA GLU A 196 9.69 17.21 42.07
C GLU A 196 9.23 18.65 42.22
N LEU A 197 8.79 19.28 41.13
CA LEU A 197 8.25 20.65 41.13
C LEU A 197 6.99 20.77 42.02
N ARG A 198 6.12 19.76 42.00
CA ARG A 198 4.94 19.71 42.87
C ARG A 198 5.33 19.64 44.34
N ALA A 199 6.32 18.80 44.68
CA ALA A 199 6.82 18.69 46.04
C ALA A 199 7.46 20.01 46.51
N GLU A 200 8.24 20.67 45.66
CA GLU A 200 8.84 21.97 45.95
C GLU A 200 7.76 23.05 46.15
N ALA A 201 6.74 23.09 45.30
CA ALA A 201 5.62 24.01 45.45
C ALA A 201 4.83 23.76 46.76
N GLU A 202 4.65 22.51 47.16
CA GLU A 202 4.02 22.16 48.44
C GLU A 202 4.85 22.62 49.64
N ILE A 203 6.18 22.48 49.59
CA ILE A 203 7.09 22.97 50.63
C ILE A 203 6.99 24.49 50.71
N PHE A 204 7.09 25.18 49.59
CA PHE A 204 7.00 26.63 49.53
C PHE A 204 5.66 27.15 50.08
N ALA A 205 4.53 26.51 49.73
CA ALA A 205 3.22 26.88 50.26
C ALA A 205 3.13 26.71 51.78
N ARG A 206 3.74 25.64 52.34
CA ARG A 206 3.81 25.41 53.80
C ARG A 206 4.63 26.50 54.49
N GLU A 207 5.78 26.85 53.95
CA GLU A 207 6.64 27.92 54.48
C GLU A 207 5.93 29.27 54.45
N MET A 208 5.31 29.60 53.32
CA MET A 208 4.58 30.85 53.16
C MET A 208 3.38 30.94 54.13
N LEU A 209 2.67 29.83 54.37
CA LEU A 209 1.60 29.77 55.37
C LEU A 209 2.13 29.99 56.80
N VAL A 210 3.30 29.45 57.12
CA VAL A 210 3.95 29.67 58.43
C VAL A 210 4.31 31.14 58.60
N GLU A 211 4.88 31.79 57.59
CA GLU A 211 5.20 33.22 57.62
C GLU A 211 3.95 34.11 57.69
N GLN A 212 2.91 33.80 56.91
CA GLN A 212 1.62 34.49 57.00
C GLN A 212 1.02 34.39 58.41
N LYS A 213 1.09 33.21 59.04
CA LYS A 213 0.63 33.03 60.43
C LYS A 213 1.47 33.82 61.42
N LYS A 214 2.78 33.92 61.24
CA LYS A 214 3.66 34.77 62.07
C LYS A 214 3.29 36.24 61.95
N LEU A 215 3.15 36.76 60.72
CA LEU A 215 2.76 38.14 60.45
C LEU A 215 1.37 38.46 61.01
N ASN A 216 0.39 37.58 60.81
CA ASN A 216 -0.96 37.75 61.36
C ASN A 216 -0.97 37.80 62.90
N ARG A 217 -0.11 37.01 63.57
CA ARG A 217 0.03 37.11 65.03
C ARG A 217 0.60 38.47 65.44
N GLN A 218 1.62 38.95 64.74
CA GLN A 218 2.22 40.26 65.02
C GLN A 218 1.22 41.40 64.78
N SER A 219 0.50 41.39 63.66
CA SER A 219 -0.52 42.41 63.36
C SER A 219 -1.68 42.34 64.34
N GLN A 220 -2.12 41.16 64.77
CA GLN A 220 -3.18 41.01 65.76
C GLN A 220 -2.76 41.53 67.13
N ILE A 221 -1.49 41.39 67.53
CA ILE A 221 -0.96 41.99 68.77
C ILE A 221 -1.01 43.52 68.68
N LEU A 222 -0.65 44.09 67.53
CA LEU A 222 -0.73 45.54 67.27
C LEU A 222 -2.16 46.05 67.15
N LEU A 223 -3.10 45.26 66.63
CA LEU A 223 -4.51 45.65 66.52
C LEU A 223 -5.23 45.59 67.87
N LYS A 224 -4.88 44.61 68.73
CA LYS A 224 -5.47 44.45 70.06
C LYS A 224 -5.09 45.56 71.04
N SER A 225 -4.07 46.37 70.77
CA SER A 225 -3.74 47.55 71.56
C SER A 225 -4.64 48.76 71.26
N SER A 226 -5.43 48.71 70.19
CA SER A 226 -6.51 49.67 69.89
C SER A 226 -7.86 48.97 70.05
N SER A 227 -8.62 49.27 71.10
CA SER A 227 -9.87 48.55 71.41
C SER A 227 -10.96 48.82 70.35
N PRO A 228 -11.43 47.81 69.60
CA PRO A 228 -12.61 47.95 68.75
C PRO A 228 -13.89 47.84 69.59
N SER A 229 -15.00 48.37 69.07
CA SER A 229 -16.33 48.21 69.67
C SER A 229 -16.72 46.74 69.83
N GLU A 230 -17.31 46.38 70.97
CA GLU A 230 -17.71 45.02 71.37
C GLU A 230 -18.63 44.34 70.33
N ALA A 231 -19.49 45.13 69.68
CA ALA A 231 -20.37 44.65 68.60
C ALA A 231 -19.62 44.25 67.33
N LEU A 232 -18.54 44.97 66.97
CA LEU A 232 -17.69 44.61 65.83
C LEU A 232 -16.91 43.33 66.11
N GLN A 233 -16.46 43.15 67.36
CA GLN A 233 -15.75 41.95 67.78
C GLN A 233 -16.67 40.72 67.76
N ALA A 234 -17.93 40.86 68.21
CA ALA A 234 -18.94 39.81 68.09
C ALA A 234 -19.21 39.44 66.62
N ALA A 235 -19.42 40.43 65.74
CA ALA A 235 -19.67 40.20 64.32
C ALA A 235 -18.50 39.50 63.61
N LEU A 236 -17.25 39.88 63.90
CA LEU A 236 -16.07 39.21 63.36
C LEU A 236 -15.94 37.76 63.85
N THR A 237 -16.33 37.50 65.09
CA THR A 237 -16.34 36.14 65.66
C THR A 237 -17.38 35.28 64.94
N ASP A 238 -18.56 35.82 64.66
CA ASP A 238 -19.59 35.14 63.88
C ASP A 238 -19.19 34.91 62.43
N VAL A 239 -18.56 35.88 61.76
CA VAL A 239 -18.02 35.70 60.40
C VAL A 239 -16.97 34.58 60.39
N THR A 240 -16.10 34.52 61.39
CA THR A 240 -15.09 33.46 61.49
C THR A 240 -15.74 32.09 61.67
N ARG A 241 -16.73 32.00 62.56
CA ARG A 241 -17.51 30.77 62.81
C ARG A 241 -18.27 30.30 61.57
N LEU A 242 -18.95 31.22 60.89
CA LEU A 242 -19.71 30.93 59.67
C LEU A 242 -18.78 30.52 58.52
N THR A 243 -17.63 31.18 58.37
CA THR A 243 -16.60 30.81 57.38
C THR A 243 -16.10 29.39 57.63
N GLN A 244 -15.75 29.06 58.87
CA GLN A 244 -15.33 27.71 59.23
C GLN A 244 -16.42 26.66 58.96
N ALA A 245 -17.67 26.95 59.32
CA ALA A 245 -18.79 26.05 59.05
C ALA A 245 -19.01 25.82 57.55
N LEU A 246 -18.90 26.88 56.73
CA LEU A 246 -19.03 26.79 55.28
C LEU A 246 -17.89 25.99 54.63
N GLU A 247 -16.65 26.20 55.07
CA GLU A 247 -15.49 25.42 54.61
C GLU A 247 -15.63 23.95 54.99
N SER A 248 -16.08 23.67 56.21
CA SER A 248 -16.37 22.30 56.68
C SER A 248 -17.40 21.62 55.78
N GLN A 249 -18.51 22.31 55.50
CA GLN A 249 -19.56 21.79 54.64
C GLN A 249 -19.07 21.59 53.19
N ARG A 250 -18.29 22.53 52.66
CA ARG A 250 -17.67 22.40 51.33
C ARG A 250 -16.77 21.17 51.24
N LEU A 251 -15.96 20.91 52.26
CA LEU A 251 -15.07 19.75 52.30
C LEU A 251 -15.86 18.44 52.36
N VAL A 252 -16.91 18.38 53.20
CA VAL A 252 -17.77 17.20 53.31
C VAL A 252 -18.47 16.92 51.98
N HIS A 253 -19.07 17.93 51.34
CA HIS A 253 -19.68 17.77 50.03
C HIS A 253 -18.67 17.34 48.97
N GLN A 254 -17.46 17.90 48.97
CA GLN A 254 -16.40 17.51 48.04
C GLN A 254 -16.01 16.03 48.20
N GLN A 255 -15.88 15.57 49.45
CA GLN A 255 -15.60 14.16 49.75
C GLN A 255 -16.75 13.23 49.33
N GLN A 256 -18.00 13.66 49.56
CA GLN A 256 -19.19 12.91 49.14
C GLN A 256 -19.26 12.78 47.61
N MET A 257 -19.05 13.88 46.88
CA MET A 257 -19.01 13.87 45.41
C MET A 257 -17.94 12.91 44.89
N LYS A 258 -16.73 12.99 45.45
CA LYS A 258 -15.63 12.09 45.08
C LYS A 258 -15.95 10.62 45.36
N GLY A 259 -16.58 10.33 46.49
CA GLY A 259 -17.03 8.97 46.83
C GLY A 259 -18.09 8.43 45.87
N ILE A 260 -19.08 9.25 45.49
CA ILE A 260 -20.10 8.86 44.50
C ILE A 260 -19.46 8.65 43.12
N GLU A 261 -18.53 9.49 42.70
CA GLU A 261 -17.79 9.35 41.45
C GLU A 261 -16.96 8.05 41.42
N GLU A 262 -16.26 7.74 42.51
CA GLU A 262 -15.49 6.50 42.65
C GLU A 262 -16.40 5.27 42.66
N GLN A 263 -17.57 5.34 43.31
CA GLN A 263 -18.57 4.27 43.25
C GLN A 263 -19.12 4.07 41.84
N LEU A 264 -19.39 5.16 41.11
CA LEU A 264 -19.85 5.10 39.72
C LEU A 264 -18.78 4.49 38.80
N ARG A 265 -17.52 4.89 38.98
CA ARG A 265 -16.37 4.34 38.22
C ARG A 265 -16.11 2.87 38.58
N GLY A 266 -16.27 2.51 39.85
CA GLY A 266 -16.06 1.17 40.37
C GLY A 266 -17.20 0.20 40.10
N SER A 267 -18.39 0.71 39.74
CA SER A 267 -19.58 -0.07 39.43
C SER A 267 -19.33 -1.05 38.28
N GLU A 268 -19.76 -2.29 38.46
CA GLU A 268 -19.67 -3.33 37.43
C GLU A 268 -20.38 -2.92 36.15
N LEU A 269 -21.49 -2.20 36.24
CA LEU A 269 -22.17 -1.66 35.06
C LEU A 269 -21.28 -0.71 34.23
N HIS A 270 -20.47 0.12 34.88
CA HIS A 270 -19.56 1.03 34.16
C HIS A 270 -18.45 0.25 33.45
N LYS A 271 -17.91 -0.78 34.09
CA LYS A 271 -16.91 -1.69 33.49
C LYS A 271 -17.51 -2.48 32.34
N GLU A 272 -18.74 -2.99 32.49
CA GLU A 272 -19.48 -3.70 31.45
C GLU A 272 -19.75 -2.80 30.24
N VAL A 273 -20.17 -1.55 30.46
CA VAL A 273 -20.35 -0.58 29.37
C VAL A 273 -19.06 -0.36 28.60
N LEU A 274 -17.92 -0.16 29.29
CA LEU A 274 -16.61 -0.02 28.65
C LEU A 274 -16.20 -1.29 27.88
N ALA A 275 -16.48 -2.47 28.44
CA ALA A 275 -16.19 -3.75 27.79
C ALA A 275 -17.05 -3.95 26.54
N LEU A 276 -18.33 -3.62 26.59
CA LEU A 276 -19.26 -3.67 25.47
C LEU A 276 -18.88 -2.67 24.38
N GLN A 277 -18.44 -1.46 24.73
CA GLN A 277 -17.92 -0.48 23.78
C GLN A 277 -16.73 -1.03 23.00
N ARG A 278 -15.74 -1.60 23.68
CA ARG A 278 -14.58 -2.25 23.03
C ARG A 278 -15.00 -3.42 22.15
N LYS A 279 -15.95 -4.24 22.61
CA LYS A 279 -16.48 -5.36 21.81
C LYS A 279 -17.17 -4.88 20.54
N LEU A 280 -17.92 -3.78 20.63
CA LEU A 280 -18.57 -3.15 19.47
C LEU A 280 -17.54 -2.60 18.47
N GLU A 281 -16.45 -2.00 18.94
CA GLU A 281 -15.36 -1.53 18.07
C GLU A 281 -14.71 -2.69 17.31
N LEU A 282 -14.41 -3.80 17.99
CA LEU A 282 -13.83 -4.99 17.35
C LEU A 282 -14.78 -5.60 16.31
N LEU A 283 -16.07 -5.76 16.65
CA LEU A 283 -17.07 -6.28 15.71
C LEU A 283 -17.28 -5.35 14.51
N ALA A 284 -17.18 -4.03 14.70
CA ALA A 284 -17.26 -3.08 13.60
C ALA A 284 -16.08 -3.23 12.63
N GLU A 285 -14.88 -3.49 13.16
CA GLU A 285 -13.68 -3.72 12.36
C GLU A 285 -13.72 -5.05 11.61
N GLU A 286 -14.14 -6.13 12.28
CA GLU A 286 -14.37 -7.43 11.63
C GLU A 286 -15.40 -7.29 10.50
N LYS A 287 -16.51 -6.60 10.75
CA LYS A 287 -17.53 -6.33 9.72
C LYS A 287 -16.92 -5.60 8.52
N ARG A 288 -16.12 -4.55 8.76
CA ARG A 288 -15.43 -3.78 7.70
C ARG A 288 -14.53 -4.69 6.86
N GLU A 289 -13.77 -5.58 7.50
CA GLU A 289 -12.90 -6.55 6.83
C GLU A 289 -13.70 -7.58 6.00
N HIS A 290 -14.80 -8.09 6.53
CA HIS A 290 -15.70 -8.99 5.81
C HIS A 290 -16.33 -8.30 4.58
N GLU A 291 -16.75 -7.04 4.71
CA GLU A 291 -17.27 -6.24 3.61
C GLU A 291 -16.22 -6.03 2.52
N GLU A 292 -14.97 -5.74 2.91
CA GLU A 292 -13.83 -5.62 1.98
C GLU A 292 -13.56 -6.93 1.24
N ARG A 293 -13.45 -8.05 1.97
CA ARG A 293 -13.27 -9.39 1.38
C ARG A 293 -14.40 -9.75 0.41
N CYS A 294 -15.65 -9.45 0.76
CA CYS A 294 -16.79 -9.67 -0.13
C CYS A 294 -16.73 -8.78 -1.38
N SER A 295 -16.28 -7.54 -1.24
CA SER A 295 -16.10 -6.63 -2.38
C SER A 295 -15.04 -7.15 -3.34
N THR A 296 -13.87 -7.58 -2.82
CA THR A 296 -12.78 -8.14 -3.62
C THR A 296 -13.22 -9.41 -4.34
N ALA A 297 -13.82 -10.37 -3.63
CA ALA A 297 -14.33 -11.60 -4.24
C ALA A 297 -15.38 -11.33 -5.33
N LYS A 298 -16.20 -10.28 -5.15
CA LYS A 298 -17.18 -9.85 -6.17
C LYS A 298 -16.53 -9.26 -7.41
N VAL A 299 -15.40 -8.56 -7.27
CA VAL A 299 -14.61 -8.08 -8.41
C VAL A 299 -13.98 -9.25 -9.15
N GLU A 300 -13.29 -10.15 -8.44
CA GLU A 300 -12.69 -11.35 -9.03
C GLU A 300 -13.72 -12.22 -9.76
N ALA A 301 -14.91 -12.41 -9.17
CA ALA A 301 -15.99 -13.15 -9.81
C ALA A 301 -16.52 -12.47 -11.09
N LYS A 302 -16.46 -11.14 -11.19
CA LYS A 302 -16.81 -10.42 -12.43
C LYS A 302 -15.71 -10.60 -13.47
N ASP A 303 -14.45 -10.51 -13.08
CA ASP A 303 -13.31 -10.65 -13.98
C ASP A 303 -13.26 -12.07 -14.58
N LEU A 304 -13.42 -13.10 -13.75
CA LEU A 304 -13.50 -14.49 -14.21
C LEU A 304 -14.68 -14.72 -15.15
N LYS A 305 -15.86 -14.14 -14.87
CA LYS A 305 -17.01 -14.20 -15.80
C LYS A 305 -16.67 -13.59 -17.15
N PHE A 306 -16.01 -12.43 -17.17
CA PHE A 306 -15.57 -11.81 -18.41
C PHE A 306 -14.58 -12.70 -19.18
N THR A 307 -13.60 -13.30 -18.50
CA THR A 307 -12.65 -14.23 -19.12
C THR A 307 -13.35 -15.47 -19.69
N VAL A 308 -14.32 -16.04 -18.97
CA VAL A 308 -15.11 -17.18 -19.46
C VAL A 308 -15.92 -16.80 -20.70
N GLU A 309 -16.57 -15.64 -20.72
CA GLU A 309 -17.30 -15.15 -21.89
C GLU A 309 -16.36 -14.94 -23.10
N GLU A 310 -15.16 -14.43 -22.88
CA GLU A 310 -14.16 -14.27 -23.94
C GLU A 310 -13.67 -15.61 -24.50
N LEU A 311 -13.38 -16.58 -23.63
CA LEU A 311 -13.00 -17.94 -24.02
C LEU A 311 -14.14 -18.65 -24.75
N GLN A 312 -15.39 -18.50 -24.31
CA GLN A 312 -16.56 -19.03 -25.03
C GLN A 312 -16.69 -18.43 -26.43
N LYS A 313 -16.49 -17.12 -26.60
CA LYS A 313 -16.48 -16.48 -27.93
C LYS A 313 -15.37 -17.04 -28.82
N LYS A 314 -14.15 -17.21 -28.30
CA LYS A 314 -13.02 -17.81 -29.02
C LYS A 314 -13.30 -19.26 -29.43
N LEU A 315 -13.87 -20.05 -28.52
CA LEU A 315 -14.25 -21.44 -28.78
C LEU A 315 -15.36 -21.53 -29.85
N GLN A 316 -16.36 -20.65 -29.78
CA GLN A 316 -17.46 -20.58 -30.74
C GLN A 316 -16.98 -20.12 -32.13
N ALA A 317 -15.99 -19.23 -32.20
CA ALA A 317 -15.35 -18.82 -33.45
C ALA A 317 -14.55 -19.96 -34.12
N LEU A 318 -13.95 -20.85 -33.33
CA LEU A 318 -13.28 -22.06 -33.85
C LEU A 318 -14.29 -23.16 -34.25
N SER A 319 -15.42 -23.26 -33.55
CA SER A 319 -16.46 -24.25 -33.82
C SER A 319 -17.38 -23.88 -35.00
N ASN A 320 -17.40 -22.62 -35.43
CA ASN A 320 -18.23 -22.14 -36.54
C ASN A 320 -17.39 -21.26 -37.48
N PRO A 321 -16.63 -21.86 -38.42
CA PRO A 321 -15.84 -21.09 -39.36
C PRO A 321 -16.77 -20.27 -40.28
N PRO A 322 -16.44 -19.01 -40.60
CA PRO A 322 -17.26 -18.20 -41.49
C PRO A 322 -17.32 -18.87 -42.87
N PRO A 323 -18.51 -18.99 -43.51
CA PRO A 323 -18.59 -19.53 -44.85
C PRO A 323 -17.82 -18.63 -45.82
N ALA A 324 -17.04 -19.26 -46.69
CA ALA A 324 -16.32 -18.61 -47.78
C ALA A 324 -17.28 -17.76 -48.64
N GLN A 325 -16.81 -16.58 -49.01
CA GLN A 325 -17.52 -15.65 -49.88
C GLN A 325 -17.81 -16.31 -51.24
N ALA A 326 -19.09 -16.32 -51.62
CA ALA A 326 -19.56 -16.62 -52.96
C ALA A 326 -20.41 -15.41 -53.46
N PRO A 327 -20.50 -15.23 -54.79
CA PRO A 327 -20.69 -13.94 -55.46
C PRO A 327 -22.09 -13.33 -55.23
N PRO A 328 -22.27 -12.00 -55.45
CA PRO A 328 -23.50 -11.31 -55.11
C PRO A 328 -24.65 -11.75 -56.03
N PRO A 329 -25.78 -12.25 -55.48
CA PRO A 329 -27.00 -12.47 -56.22
C PRO A 329 -27.89 -11.19 -56.28
N PRO A 330 -28.77 -11.11 -57.29
CA PRO A 330 -29.47 -9.91 -57.73
C PRO A 330 -30.61 -9.46 -56.78
N PRO A 331 -31.05 -8.19 -56.87
CA PRO A 331 -32.05 -7.62 -55.96
C PRO A 331 -33.46 -8.15 -56.25
N PRO A 332 -34.20 -8.66 -55.25
CA PRO A 332 -35.63 -8.92 -55.35
C PRO A 332 -36.48 -7.75 -54.79
N PRO A 333 -37.77 -7.69 -55.20
CA PRO A 333 -38.64 -6.52 -55.22
C PRO A 333 -39.33 -6.21 -53.87
N PRO A 334 -39.94 -5.02 -53.72
CA PRO A 334 -40.48 -4.55 -52.45
C PRO A 334 -41.80 -5.24 -52.09
N PRO A 335 -41.99 -5.69 -50.83
CA PRO A 335 -43.30 -5.97 -50.28
C PRO A 335 -43.87 -4.74 -49.52
N PRO A 336 -45.21 -4.72 -49.33
CA PRO A 336 -46.04 -3.52 -49.24
C PRO A 336 -46.19 -2.96 -47.81
N PRO A 337 -46.67 -1.71 -47.67
CA PRO A 337 -46.89 -1.08 -46.36
C PRO A 337 -48.15 -1.64 -45.70
N PRO A 338 -48.11 -1.89 -44.39
CA PRO A 338 -49.18 -1.35 -43.54
C PRO A 338 -48.66 -0.97 -42.13
N PRO A 339 -49.52 -0.46 -41.24
CA PRO A 339 -49.97 0.92 -41.08
C PRO A 339 -49.23 1.62 -39.91
N ALA A 340 -49.13 2.95 -39.96
CA ALA A 340 -49.11 3.76 -38.73
C ALA A 340 -50.57 4.14 -38.39
N PRO A 341 -50.95 4.54 -37.15
CA PRO A 341 -50.10 4.99 -36.04
C PRO A 341 -50.56 4.45 -34.66
N LEU A 342 -49.83 4.81 -33.59
CA LEU A 342 -50.34 5.53 -32.40
C LEU A 342 -49.39 5.34 -31.20
N THR A 343 -48.54 6.34 -31.04
CA THR A 343 -48.13 6.99 -29.77
C THR A 343 -48.23 6.19 -28.46
N ASN A 344 -47.09 6.08 -27.78
CA ASN A 344 -46.95 6.65 -26.43
C ASN A 344 -45.48 7.02 -26.16
N PRO A 345 -45.10 8.31 -26.22
CA PRO A 345 -43.71 8.75 -25.99
C PRO A 345 -43.28 8.71 -24.51
N LEU A 346 -44.19 8.36 -23.59
CA LEU A 346 -43.93 8.40 -22.15
C LEU A 346 -43.12 7.20 -21.63
N GLY A 347 -43.19 6.04 -22.29
CA GLY A 347 -42.49 4.82 -21.85
C GLY A 347 -40.99 4.87 -22.12
N GLN A 348 -40.60 5.27 -23.33
CA GLN A 348 -39.19 5.33 -23.72
C GLN A 348 -38.43 6.41 -22.95
N GLN A 349 -39.05 7.57 -22.73
CA GLN A 349 -38.44 8.66 -21.99
C GLN A 349 -38.25 8.31 -20.50
N ALA A 350 -39.19 7.57 -19.90
CA ALA A 350 -39.07 7.09 -18.53
C ALA A 350 -37.98 6.02 -18.37
N VAL A 351 -37.81 5.14 -19.36
CA VAL A 351 -36.76 4.12 -19.36
C VAL A 351 -35.37 4.74 -19.54
N ASP A 352 -35.24 5.73 -20.43
CA ASP A 352 -33.98 6.44 -20.63
C ASP A 352 -33.64 7.34 -19.43
N GLU A 353 -34.62 7.98 -18.79
CA GLU A 353 -34.42 8.73 -17.55
C GLU A 353 -34.01 7.80 -16.38
N MET A 354 -34.63 6.61 -16.28
CA MET A 354 -34.25 5.60 -15.28
C MET A 354 -32.82 5.11 -15.49
N MET A 355 -32.43 4.80 -16.72
CA MET A 355 -31.08 4.38 -17.08
C MET A 355 -30.05 5.48 -16.78
N GLN A 356 -30.38 6.75 -17.01
CA GLN A 356 -29.50 7.88 -16.66
C GLN A 356 -29.39 8.14 -15.15
N ARG A 357 -30.47 7.93 -14.38
CA ARG A 357 -30.46 8.02 -12.90
C ARG A 357 -29.60 6.93 -12.27
N ILE A 358 -29.62 5.72 -12.83
CA ILE A 358 -28.73 4.62 -12.39
C ILE A 358 -27.26 4.98 -12.71
N LYS A 359 -26.99 5.53 -13.90
CA LYS A 359 -25.64 5.85 -14.35
C LYS A 359 -24.99 7.03 -13.61
N ARG A 360 -25.79 7.95 -13.05
CA ARG A 360 -25.32 9.11 -12.26
C ARG A 360 -25.29 8.87 -10.74
N GLY A 361 -25.80 7.74 -10.27
CA GLY A 361 -25.86 7.42 -8.84
C GLY A 361 -26.93 8.21 -8.08
N VAL A 362 -27.69 7.52 -7.23
CA VAL A 362 -28.75 8.14 -6.42
C VAL A 362 -28.14 8.76 -5.16
N HIS A 363 -28.21 10.08 -5.03
CA HIS A 363 -27.88 10.76 -3.78
C HIS A 363 -29.01 10.55 -2.77
N LEU A 364 -28.88 9.54 -1.91
CA LEU A 364 -29.78 9.32 -0.79
C LEU A 364 -29.48 10.34 0.31
N ARG A 365 -30.37 11.32 0.52
CA ARG A 365 -30.41 12.08 1.77
C ARG A 365 -30.91 11.16 2.89
N PRO A 366 -30.33 11.20 4.10
CA PRO A 366 -30.89 10.51 5.25
C PRO A 366 -32.28 11.09 5.59
N VAL A 367 -33.31 10.24 5.65
CA VAL A 367 -34.63 10.59 6.20
C VAL A 367 -34.68 10.08 7.64
N GLY A 368 -34.93 11.03 8.56
CA GLY A 368 -34.60 10.92 9.97
C GLY A 368 -35.56 10.14 10.85
N GLN A 369 -35.01 9.64 11.96
CA GLN A 369 -35.74 9.46 13.21
C GLN A 369 -35.69 10.78 14.00
N ARG A 370 -36.89 11.31 14.26
CA ARG A 370 -37.30 12.21 15.36
C ARG A 370 -36.44 13.45 15.66
N GLU A 371 -37.04 14.60 15.40
CA GLU A 371 -36.74 15.91 15.98
C GLU A 371 -36.46 15.81 17.49
N ARG A 372 -35.20 15.97 17.87
CA ARG A 372 -34.86 16.81 19.02
C ARG A 372 -34.49 18.16 18.47
N VAL A 373 -35.38 19.11 18.68
CA VAL A 373 -35.14 20.55 18.56
C VAL A 373 -33.75 20.86 19.14
N PRO A 374 -32.86 21.57 18.41
CA PRO A 374 -31.70 22.17 19.03
C PRO A 374 -32.22 23.36 19.83
N SER A 375 -32.44 23.15 21.12
CA SER A 375 -32.64 24.23 22.08
C SER A 375 -31.35 25.04 22.19
N ASN A 376 -31.11 25.90 21.20
CA ASN A 376 -30.19 27.03 21.30
C ASN A 376 -30.65 28.06 22.35
N SER A 377 -31.82 27.86 22.99
CA SER A 377 -32.34 28.71 24.07
C SER A 377 -31.54 28.59 25.37
N ALA A 378 -31.10 27.40 25.79
CA ALA A 378 -30.46 27.24 27.10
C ALA A 378 -29.03 27.84 27.16
N ILE A 379 -28.30 27.85 26.03
CA ILE A 379 -26.93 28.39 25.97
C ILE A 379 -26.93 29.91 25.68
N GLN A 380 -27.98 30.45 25.04
CA GLN A 380 -28.16 31.90 24.90
C GLN A 380 -28.78 32.54 26.15
N GLU A 381 -29.61 31.82 26.92
CA GLU A 381 -30.06 32.26 28.25
C GLU A 381 -28.93 32.24 29.29
N LEU A 382 -28.01 31.27 29.23
CA LEU A 382 -26.83 31.24 30.11
C LEU A 382 -25.75 32.27 29.75
N LYS A 383 -25.74 32.77 28.51
CA LYS A 383 -24.92 33.94 28.13
C LYS A 383 -25.57 35.28 28.51
N GLY A 384 -26.88 35.33 28.70
CA GLY A 384 -27.61 36.52 29.18
C GLY A 384 -27.50 36.75 30.70
N ILE A 385 -27.13 35.74 31.49
CA ILE A 385 -27.04 35.85 32.96
C ILE A 385 -25.64 36.28 33.45
N LEU A 386 -24.61 36.25 32.58
CA LEU A 386 -23.25 36.69 32.91
C LEU A 386 -22.84 38.05 32.33
N VAL A 387 -23.78 38.77 31.72
CA VAL A 387 -23.58 40.17 31.33
C VAL A 387 -24.52 41.03 32.18
N MET A 388 -24.15 41.24 33.44
CA MET A 388 -24.49 42.51 34.09
C MET A 388 -23.68 43.58 33.37
N GLU A 389 -24.32 44.31 32.46
CA GLU A 389 -23.89 45.69 32.24
C GLU A 389 -23.95 46.42 33.59
N PRO A 390 -22.91 47.16 33.97
CA PRO A 390 -23.07 48.17 35.00
C PRO A 390 -23.98 49.26 34.45
N PHE A 391 -25.12 49.45 35.11
CA PHE A 391 -25.96 50.62 34.93
C PHE A 391 -25.10 51.87 35.08
N ASN A 392 -25.08 52.62 33.98
CA ASN A 392 -24.70 54.00 33.87
C ASN A 392 -25.37 54.82 34.99
N ASN A 393 -24.61 55.63 35.72
CA ASN A 393 -25.17 56.86 36.27
C ASN A 393 -24.28 58.04 35.91
N SER A 394 -24.89 58.90 35.14
CA SER A 394 -24.38 60.08 34.48
C SER A 394 -24.12 61.24 35.45
N SER A 395 -23.20 62.10 35.03
CA SER A 395 -23.20 63.56 35.24
C SER A 395 -22.70 64.09 36.59
N SER A 396 -21.56 64.79 36.55
CA SER A 396 -21.58 66.25 36.74
C SER A 396 -20.27 66.88 36.25
N PRO A 397 -20.36 68.04 35.57
CA PRO A 397 -19.22 68.78 35.04
C PRO A 397 -18.60 69.66 36.12
N PHE A 398 -17.28 69.87 36.07
CA PHE A 398 -16.58 71.13 36.27
C PHE A 398 -15.09 70.93 35.96
#